data_AF-A0A965CB91-F1
#
_entry.id   AF-A0A965CB91-F1
#
_cell.length_a   1.000
_cell.length_b   1.000
_cell.length_c   1.000
_cell.angle_alpha   90.00
_cell.angle_beta   90.00
_cell.angle_gamma   90.00
#
_symmetry.space_group_name_H-M   'P 1'
#
loop_
_entity.id
_entity.type
_entity.pdbx_description
1 polymer ?
#
loop_
_entity_poly.entity_id
_entity_poly.type
_entity_poly.pdbx_seq_one_letter_code
_entity_poly.pdbx_strand_id
1 'polypeptide(L)' 'MLEDLTPPVKILSCKVRTIAATLNEKDAVIFKEACESHTWQPFVLSRELRKKGIDISDRTIRTHRTKDCSCWKI' A
#
# COMPACT_ATOMS: atom_id res chain seq x y z
N MET A 1 2.90 -13.12 38.09
CA MET A 1 3.84 -13.12 36.95
C MET A 1 3.05 -12.68 35.73
N LEU A 2 3.07 -11.38 35.45
CA LEU A 2 2.31 -10.69 34.37
C LEU A 2 3.28 -10.00 33.39
N GLU A 3 4.49 -10.55 33.30
CA GLU A 3 5.68 -9.87 32.77
C GLU A 3 5.74 -9.89 31.23
N ASP A 4 4.89 -10.70 30.60
CA ASP A 4 4.76 -10.86 29.15
C ASP A 4 3.54 -10.13 28.55
N LEU A 5 2.93 -9.17 29.27
CA LEU A 5 1.89 -8.31 28.69
C LEU A 5 2.50 -7.19 27.84
N THR A 6 3.18 -7.55 26.75
CA THR A 6 3.51 -6.57 25.71
C THR A 6 2.22 -6.21 24.96
N PRO A 7 1.84 -4.93 24.85
CA PRO A 7 0.68 -4.54 24.06
C PRO A 7 0.89 -5.02 22.62
N PRO A 8 -0.11 -5.68 22.00
CA PRO A 8 0.01 -6.16 20.64
C PRO A 8 0.24 -4.96 19.71
N VAL A 9 1.41 -4.90 19.08
CA VAL A 9 1.73 -3.90 18.08
C VAL A 9 0.84 -4.17 16.88
N LYS A 10 -0.30 -3.47 16.80
CA LYS A 10 -1.22 -3.58 15.67
C LYS A 10 -0.57 -2.92 14.45
N ILE A 11 0.21 -3.69 13.71
CA ILE A 11 0.67 -3.28 12.38
C ILE A 11 -0.55 -3.33 11.46
N LEU A 12 -1.17 -2.17 11.27
CA LEU A 12 -2.25 -2.02 10.31
C LEU A 12 -1.74 -2.37 8.91
N SER A 13 -2.47 -3.19 8.17
CA SER A 13 -2.06 -3.62 6.83
C SER A 13 -2.26 -2.49 5.83
N CYS A 14 -1.19 -2.00 5.22
CA CYS A 14 -1.33 -1.14 4.06
C CYS A 14 -1.71 -1.98 2.83
N LYS A 15 -2.87 -1.69 2.22
CA LYS A 15 -3.36 -2.40 1.03
C LYS A 15 -2.35 -2.37 -0.13
N VAL A 16 -1.57 -1.28 -0.29
CA VAL A 16 -0.45 -1.20 -1.26
C VAL A 16 0.61 -2.26 -0.97
N ARG A 17 1.03 -2.41 0.30
CA ARG A 17 2.01 -3.41 0.72
C ARG A 17 1.48 -4.83 0.53
N THR A 18 0.24 -5.08 0.92
CA THR A 18 -0.40 -6.40 0.77
C THR A 18 -0.46 -6.80 -0.70
N ILE A 19 -0.89 -5.89 -1.58
CA ILE A 19 -0.90 -6.12 -3.02
C ILE A 19 0.52 -6.36 -3.52
N ALA A 20 1.48 -5.49 -3.20
CA ALA A 20 2.86 -5.66 -3.64
C ALA A 20 3.50 -7.00 -3.19
N ALA A 21 3.09 -7.55 -2.05
CA ALA A 21 3.55 -8.87 -1.59
C ALA A 21 2.94 -10.06 -2.37
N THR A 22 1.79 -9.85 -3.02
CA THR A 22 1.16 -10.85 -3.89
C THR A 22 1.66 -10.79 -5.34
N LEU A 23 2.36 -9.72 -5.73
CA LEU A 23 2.96 -9.57 -7.05
C LEU A 23 4.38 -10.15 -7.11
N ASN A 24 4.81 -10.50 -8.32
CA ASN A 24 6.20 -10.87 -8.59
C ASN A 24 7.13 -9.67 -8.33
N GLU A 25 8.40 -9.90 -7.98
CA GLU A 25 9.33 -8.85 -7.54
C GLU A 25 9.42 -7.68 -8.53
N LYS A 26 9.46 -7.99 -9.84
CA LYS A 26 9.50 -6.96 -10.90
C LYS A 26 8.25 -6.09 -10.92
N ASP A 27 7.07 -6.71 -10.88
CA ASP A 27 5.81 -5.99 -10.90
C ASP A 27 5.56 -5.23 -9.59
N ALA A 28 6.00 -5.78 -8.46
CA ALA A 28 5.92 -5.15 -7.16
C ALA A 28 6.73 -3.84 -7.10
N VAL A 29 7.92 -3.81 -7.73
CA VAL A 29 8.73 -2.59 -7.85
C VAL A 29 8.01 -1.55 -8.69
N ILE A 30 7.54 -1.93 -9.89
CA ILE A 30 6.81 -1.02 -10.79
C ILE A 30 5.55 -0.47 -10.10
N PHE A 31 4.82 -1.32 -9.39
CA PHE A 31 3.61 -0.94 -8.66
C PHE A 31 3.91 0.08 -7.54
N LYS A 32 4.94 -0.17 -6.74
CA LYS A 32 5.37 0.77 -5.68
C LYS A 32 5.80 2.10 -6.27
N GLU A 33 6.62 2.06 -7.31
CA GLU A 33 7.10 3.27 -7.99
C GLU A 33 5.93 4.07 -8.59
N ALA A 34 4.95 3.39 -9.21
CA ALA A 34 3.75 4.04 -9.73
C ALA A 34 2.88 4.65 -8.61
N CYS A 35 2.80 4.00 -7.45
CA CYS A 35 2.09 4.52 -6.28
C CYS A 35 2.78 5.75 -5.66
N GLU A 36 4.11 5.80 -5.62
CA GLU A 36 4.90 6.94 -5.13
C GLU A 36 4.98 8.09 -6.15
N SER A 37 5.01 7.74 -7.43
CA SER A 37 5.09 8.69 -8.53
C SER A 37 3.85 9.58 -8.62
N HIS A 38 4.08 10.88 -8.77
CA HIS A 38 3.01 11.86 -8.97
C HIS A 38 2.61 12.02 -10.43
N THR A 39 3.26 11.29 -11.36
CA THR A 39 2.96 11.36 -12.80
C THR A 39 1.54 10.86 -13.10
N TRP A 40 1.04 9.91 -12.31
CA TRP A 40 -0.32 9.40 -12.43
C TRP A 40 -1.23 10.03 -11.39
N GLN A 41 -2.37 10.57 -11.80
CA GLN A 41 -3.42 10.93 -10.84
C GLN A 41 -3.91 9.67 -10.09
N PRO A 42 -4.18 9.75 -8.78
CA PRO A 42 -4.57 8.57 -7.98
C PRO A 42 -5.80 7.82 -8.53
N PHE A 43 -6.77 8.57 -9.05
CA PHE A 43 -7.96 8.00 -9.68
C PHE A 43 -7.64 7.25 -10.99
N VAL A 44 -6.77 7.82 -11.83
CA VAL A 44 -6.34 7.20 -13.09
C VAL A 44 -5.56 5.93 -12.81
N LEU A 45 -4.62 5.97 -11.86
CA LEU A 45 -3.83 4.82 -11.45
C LEU A 45 -4.73 3.70 -10.91
N SER A 46 -5.68 4.03 -10.01
CA SER A 46 -6.68 3.08 -9.50
C SER A 46 -7.46 2.41 -10.64
N ARG A 47 -7.91 3.19 -11.64
CA ARG A 47 -8.67 2.66 -12.78
C ARG A 47 -7.85 1.71 -13.65
N GLU A 48 -6.61 2.07 -13.98
CA GLU A 48 -5.74 1.25 -14.81
C GLU A 48 -5.29 -0.03 -14.08
N LEU A 49 -5.03 0.07 -12.77
CA LEU A 49 -4.75 -1.09 -11.92
C LEU A 49 -5.95 -2.04 -11.86
N ARG A 50 -7.17 -1.50 -11.75
CA ARG A 50 -8.40 -2.31 -11.76
C ARG A 50 -8.59 -3.07 -13.07
N LYS A 51 -8.22 -2.48 -14.21
CA LYS A 51 -8.20 -3.19 -15.51
C LYS A 51 -7.21 -4.36 -15.54
N LYS A 52 -6.12 -4.26 -14.78
CA LYS A 52 -5.12 -5.33 -14.61
C LYS A 52 -5.51 -6.34 -13.52
N GLY A 53 -6.72 -6.25 -12.95
CA GLY A 53 -7.21 -7.14 -11.89
C GLY A 53 -6.78 -6.74 -10.48
N ILE A 54 -6.13 -5.58 -10.31
CA ILE A 54 -5.67 -5.09 -9.01
C ILE A 54 -6.68 -4.08 -8.47
N ASP A 55 -7.45 -4.49 -7.45
CA ASP A 55 -8.43 -3.62 -6.80
C ASP A 55 -7.76 -2.76 -5.70
N ILE A 56 -7.52 -1.49 -6.02
CA ILE A 56 -7.08 -0.48 -5.06
C ILE A 56 -7.87 0.81 -5.24
N SER A 57 -8.29 1.42 -4.13
CA SER A 57 -9.03 2.69 -4.14
C SER A 57 -8.07 3.87 -4.30
N ASP A 58 -8.53 4.92 -4.95
CA ASP A 58 -7.77 6.18 -5.10
C ASP A 58 -7.41 6.79 -3.74
N ARG A 59 -8.32 6.70 -2.74
CA ARG A 59 -8.07 7.14 -1.37
C ARG A 59 -6.87 6.45 -0.75
N THR A 60 -6.70 5.15 -1.00
CA THR A 60 -5.55 4.37 -0.52
C THR A 60 -4.25 4.83 -1.15
N ILE A 61 -4.26 5.12 -2.46
CA ILE A 61 -3.09 5.67 -3.16
C ILE A 61 -2.74 7.06 -2.60
N ARG A 62 -3.74 7.91 -2.35
CA ARG A 62 -3.55 9.24 -1.73
C ARG A 62 -2.94 9.12 -0.34
N THR A 63 -3.49 8.27 0.54
CA THR A 63 -2.94 8.06 1.91
C THR A 63 -1.53 7.49 1.86
N HIS A 64 -1.23 6.63 0.90
CA HIS A 64 0.13 6.12 0.68
C HIS A 64 1.10 7.25 0.29
N ARG A 65 0.71 8.11 -0.68
CA ARG A 65 1.53 9.26 -1.11
C ARG A 65 1.72 10.31 -0.02
N THR A 66 0.69 10.56 0.80
CA THR A 66 0.79 11.46 1.95
C THR A 66 1.51 10.83 3.14
N LYS A 67 2.05 9.61 2.98
CA LYS A 67 2.77 8.84 4.03
C LYS A 67 1.95 8.61 5.30
N ASP A 68 0.62 8.68 5.16
CA ASP A 68 -0.33 8.46 6.24
C ASP A 68 -0.69 6.96 6.37
N CYS A 69 -0.14 6.12 5.49
CA CYS A 69 -0.24 4.67 5.62
C CYS A 69 0.61 4.13 6.77
N SER A 70 0.16 3.01 7.31
CA SER A 70 0.91 2.18 8.24
C SER A 70 2.26 1.72 7.68
N CYS A 71 2.39 1.62 6.36
CA CYS A 71 3.66 1.27 5.70
C CYS A 71 4.79 2.28 5.90
N TRP A 72 4.48 3.51 6.31
CA TRP A 72 5.46 4.56 6.58
C TRP A 72 5.72 4.77 8.09
N LYS A 73 4.86 4.21 8.96
CA LYS A 73 4.99 4.29 10.43
C LYS A 73 5.68 3.07 11.04
N ILE A 74 6.24 2.18 10.21
CA ILE A 74 6.94 0.95 10.61
C ILE A 74 8.44 1.16 10.47
#